data_AF-A0A7S4ALZ4-F1
#
_entry.id   AF-A0A7S4ALZ4-F1
#
_cell.length_a   1.000
_cell.length_b   1.000
_cell.length_c   1.000
_cell.angle_alpha   90.00
_cell.angle_beta   90.00
_cell.angle_gamma   90.00
#
_symmetry.space_group_name_H-M   'P 1'
#
loop_
_entity.id
_entity.type
_entity.pdbx_description
1 polymer ?
#
loop_
_entity_poly.entity_id
_entity_poly.type
_entity_poly.pdbx_seq_one_letter_code
_entity_poly.pdbx_strand_id
1 'polypeptide(L)'
;VTADASGLVNKLNFSKNMLWSTYGVETECLLDGTAGQILAVDVLPPYEYIKQQLQLQQNQQQNKANPSSEGAAKKLRSTMKKLVLIALSSERNSFAVAVEPTVHVLHRWLKPDQDRIEGKQKQGSEPVYLPCLSWGWALVNGGGN
;
A
#
# COMPACT_ATOMS: atom_id res chain seq x y z
N VAL A 1 11.74 -1.62 -0.07
CA VAL A 1 11.56 -0.19 -0.43
C VAL A 1 12.18 0.64 0.66
N THR A 2 12.87 1.70 0.30
CA THR A 2 13.49 2.64 1.23
C THR A 2 12.95 4.05 0.95
N ALA A 3 12.84 4.86 1.98
CA ALA A 3 12.45 6.25 1.89
C ALA A 3 13.34 7.07 2.83
N ASP A 4 13.67 8.30 2.46
CA ASP A 4 14.49 9.19 3.28
C ASP A 4 13.83 10.54 3.61
N ALA A 5 14.52 11.34 4.41
CA ALA A 5 14.04 12.64 4.86
C ALA A 5 13.97 13.70 3.73
N SER A 6 14.66 13.47 2.60
CA SER A 6 14.61 14.35 1.42
C SER A 6 13.38 14.08 0.54
N GLY A 7 12.67 12.99 0.80
CA GLY A 7 11.52 12.57 0.00
C GLY A 7 11.88 11.59 -1.12
N LEU A 8 13.13 11.12 -1.17
CA LEU A 8 13.56 10.13 -2.14
C LEU A 8 13.02 8.77 -1.72
N VAL A 9 12.39 8.06 -2.65
CA VAL A 9 11.87 6.70 -2.42
C VAL A 9 12.44 5.77 -3.46
N ASN A 10 13.08 4.69 -3.02
CA ASN A 10 13.69 3.70 -3.90
C ASN A 10 13.13 2.29 -3.67
N LYS A 11 12.95 1.57 -4.76
CA LYS A 11 12.77 0.12 -4.76
C LYS A 11 14.17 -0.53 -4.85
N LEU A 12 14.43 -1.49 -3.97
CA LEU A 12 15.63 -2.31 -4.00
C LEU A 12 15.22 -3.72 -4.41
N ASN A 13 15.76 -4.21 -5.53
CA ASN A 13 15.61 -5.59 -5.97
C ASN A 13 16.88 -6.36 -5.64
N PHE A 14 16.76 -7.36 -4.77
CA PHE A 14 17.86 -8.24 -4.42
C PHE A 14 17.84 -9.46 -5.31
N SER A 15 18.96 -9.77 -5.96
CA SER A 15 19.13 -10.98 -6.74
C SER A 15 20.29 -11.79 -6.18
N LYS A 16 20.16 -13.13 -6.20
CA LYS A 16 21.24 -14.04 -5.85
C LYS A 16 21.65 -14.80 -7.09
N ASN A 17 22.88 -14.62 -7.54
CA ASN A 17 23.45 -15.42 -8.60
C ASN A 17 23.93 -16.75 -8.02
N MET A 18 23.23 -17.84 -8.33
CA MET A 18 23.50 -19.16 -7.77
C MET A 18 24.82 -19.77 -8.23
N LEU A 19 25.35 -19.37 -9.39
CA LEU A 19 26.62 -19.91 -9.90
C LEU A 19 27.85 -19.38 -9.14
N TRP A 20 27.80 -18.11 -8.70
CA TRP A 20 28.96 -17.43 -8.10
C TRP A 20 28.74 -17.08 -6.63
N SER A 21 27.57 -17.42 -6.07
CA SER A 21 27.13 -16.99 -4.73
C SER A 21 27.24 -15.47 -4.50
N THR A 22 27.15 -14.68 -5.58
CA THR A 22 27.16 -13.22 -5.52
C THR A 22 25.75 -12.70 -5.35
N TYR A 23 25.62 -11.60 -4.61
CA TYR A 23 24.37 -10.88 -4.42
C TYR A 23 24.40 -9.60 -5.24
N GLY A 24 23.37 -9.37 -6.03
CA GLY A 24 23.14 -8.12 -6.76
C GLY A 24 22.06 -7.30 -6.08
N VAL A 25 22.21 -5.98 -6.11
CA VAL A 25 21.16 -5.04 -5.71
C VAL A 25 20.93 -4.07 -6.85
N GLU A 26 19.73 -4.09 -7.40
CA GLU A 26 19.27 -3.09 -8.36
C GLU A 26 18.39 -2.07 -7.63
N THR A 27 18.65 -0.79 -7.89
CA THR A 27 17.91 0.32 -7.28
C THR A 27 17.10 1.05 -8.34
N GLU A 28 15.82 1.23 -8.09
CA GLU A 28 14.88 1.94 -8.97
C GLU A 28 14.23 3.09 -8.21
N CYS A 29 14.30 4.31 -8.76
CA CYS A 29 13.72 5.50 -8.16
C CYS A 29 12.20 5.54 -8.38
N LEU A 30 11.44 5.59 -7.27
CA LEU A 30 9.99 5.67 -7.26
C LEU A 30 9.50 7.12 -7.06
N LEU A 31 10.16 7.88 -6.20
CA LEU A 31 9.95 9.32 -5.98
C LEU A 31 11.30 9.99 -5.87
N ASP A 32 11.42 11.17 -6.49
CA ASP A 32 12.65 11.94 -6.65
C ASP A 32 12.87 13.02 -5.58
N GLY A 33 12.04 13.07 -4.53
CA GLY A 33 12.07 14.13 -3.51
C GLY A 33 11.09 15.28 -3.74
N THR A 34 10.51 15.41 -4.94
CA THR A 34 9.50 16.46 -5.23
C THR A 34 8.19 16.28 -4.47
N ALA A 35 8.01 15.15 -3.78
CA ALA A 35 6.88 14.91 -2.88
C ALA A 35 7.07 15.51 -1.47
N GLY A 36 8.31 15.90 -1.10
CA GLY A 36 8.67 16.35 0.26
C GLY A 36 9.00 15.16 1.16
N GLN A 37 9.33 15.43 2.43
CA GLN A 37 9.74 14.39 3.37
C GLN A 37 8.68 13.27 3.44
N ILE A 38 9.12 12.01 3.33
CA ILE A 38 8.24 10.86 3.54
C ILE A 38 8.15 10.59 5.03
N LEU A 39 6.93 10.65 5.55
CA LEU A 39 6.64 10.52 6.96
C LEU A 39 6.17 9.11 7.33
N ALA A 40 5.52 8.39 6.39
CA ALA A 40 5.07 7.02 6.59
C ALA A 40 5.07 6.22 5.27
N VAL A 41 5.37 4.93 5.37
CA VAL A 41 5.32 3.97 4.27
C VAL A 41 4.63 2.70 4.77
N ASP A 42 3.67 2.18 4.01
CA ASP A 42 3.08 0.87 4.25
C ASP A 42 2.98 0.06 2.95
N VAL A 43 3.44 -1.18 2.97
CA VAL A 43 3.47 -2.07 1.80
C VAL A 43 2.33 -3.06 1.94
N LEU A 44 1.43 -3.10 0.95
CA LEU A 44 0.32 -4.03 1.01
C LEU A 44 0.87 -5.46 0.92
N PRO A 45 0.54 -6.35 1.86
CA PRO A 45 0.98 -7.74 1.79
C PRO A 45 0.52 -8.37 0.47
N PRO A 46 1.36 -9.18 -0.20
CA PRO A 46 0.97 -9.86 -1.42
C PRO A 46 -0.31 -10.66 -1.24
N TYR A 47 -1.20 -10.62 -2.23
CA TYR A 47 -2.51 -11.29 -2.14
C TYR A 47 -2.40 -12.78 -1.76
N GLU A 48 -1.39 -13.50 -2.26
CA GLU A 48 -1.21 -14.92 -1.95
C GLU A 48 -0.98 -15.20 -0.46
N TYR A 49 -0.35 -14.26 0.26
CA TYR A 49 -0.15 -14.39 1.71
C TYR A 49 -1.49 -14.31 2.47
N ILE A 50 -2.37 -13.42 2.03
CA ILE A 50 -3.63 -13.12 2.73
C ILE A 50 -4.75 -14.07 2.27
N LYS A 51 -4.65 -14.65 1.07
CA LYS A 51 -5.62 -15.58 0.49
C LYS A 51 -5.96 -16.76 1.42
N GLN A 52 -4.97 -17.34 2.07
CA GLN A 52 -5.19 -18.45 3.01
C GLN A 52 -6.03 -18.01 4.22
N GLN A 53 -5.75 -16.82 4.75
CA GLN A 53 -6.52 -16.23 5.86
C GLN A 53 -7.95 -15.88 5.43
N LEU A 54 -8.14 -15.34 4.22
CA LEU A 54 -9.46 -14.98 3.69
C LEU A 54 -10.33 -16.22 3.41
N GLN A 55 -9.74 -17.30 2.90
CA GLN A 55 -10.47 -18.56 2.64
C GLN A 55 -11.01 -19.20 3.92
N LEU A 56 -10.26 -19.12 5.03
CA LEU A 56 -10.71 -19.62 6.33
C LEU A 56 -11.93 -18.85 6.85
N GLN A 57 -12.02 -17.55 6.57
CA GLN A 57 -13.19 -16.72 6.93
C GLN A 57 -14.41 -17.00 6.03
N GLN A 58 -14.20 -17.24 4.73
CA GLN A 58 -15.30 -17.51 3.78
C GLN A 58 -15.99 -18.86 3.99
N ASN A 59 -15.29 -19.87 4.49
CA ASN A 59 -15.88 -21.18 4.77
C ASN A 59 -16.96 -21.15 5.86
N GLN A 60 -17.14 -20.03 6.58
CA GLN A 60 -18.22 -19.86 7.56
C GLN A 60 -19.49 -19.20 6.98
N GLN A 61 -19.50 -18.71 5.73
CA GLN A 61 -20.63 -17.98 5.13
C GLN A 61 -21.03 -18.46 3.72
N GLN A 62 -20.88 -19.76 3.44
CA GLN A 62 -21.37 -20.34 2.19
C GLN A 62 -22.90 -20.42 2.21
N ASN A 63 -23.59 -19.45 1.61
CA ASN A 63 -24.81 -19.69 0.83
C ASN A 63 -25.19 -18.46 0.00
N LYS A 64 -25.27 -18.66 -1.33
CA LYS A 64 -25.62 -17.71 -2.43
C LYS A 64 -24.47 -16.87 -3.00
N ALA A 65 -23.86 -17.35 -4.09
CA ALA A 65 -23.12 -16.52 -5.03
C ALA A 65 -23.72 -16.68 -6.45
N ASN A 66 -23.91 -15.56 -7.15
CA ASN A 66 -24.38 -15.51 -8.54
C ASN A 66 -23.20 -15.73 -9.51
N PRO A 67 -23.38 -16.52 -10.60
CA PRO A 67 -22.29 -16.94 -11.48
C PRO A 67 -21.71 -15.83 -12.39
N SER A 68 -22.43 -14.72 -12.61
CA SER A 68 -21.98 -13.63 -13.50
C SER A 68 -20.95 -12.69 -12.86
N SER A 69 -21.04 -12.44 -11.56
CA SER A 69 -20.06 -11.63 -10.80
C SER A 69 -18.73 -12.35 -10.57
N GLU A 70 -18.70 -13.68 -10.73
CA GLU A 70 -17.55 -14.51 -10.42
C GLU A 70 -16.40 -14.32 -11.44
N GLY A 71 -16.73 -14.12 -12.72
CA GLY A 71 -15.75 -13.91 -13.80
C GLY A 71 -14.96 -12.59 -13.67
N ALA A 72 -15.65 -11.48 -13.39
CA ALA A 72 -15.01 -10.18 -13.17
C ALA A 72 -14.17 -10.17 -11.89
N ALA A 73 -14.68 -10.75 -10.80
CA ALA A 73 -13.94 -10.91 -9.56
C ALA A 73 -12.69 -11.79 -9.74
N LYS A 74 -12.78 -12.86 -10.54
CA LYS A 74 -11.64 -13.74 -10.86
C LYS A 74 -10.57 -13.02 -11.68
N LYS A 75 -10.96 -12.20 -12.66
CA LYS A 75 -10.03 -11.37 -13.44
C LYS A 75 -9.34 -10.31 -12.57
N LEU A 76 -10.09 -9.59 -11.73
CA LEU A 76 -9.55 -8.61 -10.79
C LEU A 76 -8.56 -9.26 -9.81
N ARG A 77 -8.94 -10.40 -9.20
CA ARG A 77 -8.05 -11.20 -8.35
C ARG A 77 -6.78 -11.61 -9.10
N SER A 78 -6.88 -12.00 -10.37
CA SER A 78 -5.73 -12.37 -11.18
C SER A 78 -4.78 -11.21 -11.47
N THR A 79 -5.30 -10.01 -11.68
CA THR A 79 -4.48 -8.80 -11.87
C THR A 79 -3.80 -8.41 -10.56
N MET A 80 -4.53 -8.43 -9.44
CA MET A 80 -4.01 -8.07 -8.11
C MET A 80 -2.86 -8.96 -7.64
N LYS A 81 -2.80 -10.23 -8.08
CA LYS A 81 -1.66 -11.14 -7.82
C LYS A 81 -0.33 -10.67 -8.39
N LYS A 82 -0.35 -9.77 -9.37
CA LYS A 82 0.85 -9.28 -10.09
C LYS A 82 1.28 -7.88 -9.66
N LEU A 83 0.53 -7.26 -8.75
CA LEU A 83 0.79 -5.89 -8.32
C LEU A 83 1.49 -5.90 -6.95
N VAL A 84 2.56 -5.14 -6.86
CA VAL A 84 3.11 -4.69 -5.57
C VAL A 84 2.54 -3.30 -5.32
N LEU A 85 1.74 -3.17 -4.27
CA LEU A 85 1.10 -1.92 -3.89
C LEU A 85 1.84 -1.35 -2.67
N ILE A 86 2.14 -0.04 -2.72
CA ILE A 86 2.74 0.74 -1.63
C ILE A 86 1.91 2.00 -1.38
N ALA A 87 1.64 2.29 -0.12
CA ALA A 87 1.05 3.54 0.29
C ALA A 87 2.11 4.39 0.99
N LEU A 88 2.18 5.66 0.58
CA LEU A 88 3.20 6.61 1.03
C LEU A 88 2.48 7.84 1.57
N SER A 89 2.94 8.39 2.70
CA SER A 89 2.51 9.70 3.16
C SER A 89 3.71 10.63 3.25
N SER A 90 3.68 11.71 2.50
CA SER A 90 4.62 12.83 2.63
C SER A 90 4.03 13.97 3.47
N GLU A 91 4.80 15.02 3.68
CA GLU A 91 4.33 16.27 4.28
C GLU A 91 3.18 16.92 3.51
N ARG A 92 3.13 16.71 2.19
CA ARG A 92 2.18 17.42 1.30
C ARG A 92 1.02 16.55 0.87
N ASN A 93 1.26 15.27 0.62
CA ASN A 93 0.29 14.38 0.01
C ASN A 93 0.46 12.97 0.55
N SER A 94 -0.56 12.15 0.38
CA SER A 94 -0.42 10.72 0.46
C SER A 94 -0.76 10.08 -0.89
N PHE A 95 -0.19 8.91 -1.12
CA PHE A 95 -0.18 8.24 -2.41
C PHE A 95 -0.50 6.76 -2.24
N ALA A 96 -1.25 6.20 -3.18
CA ALA A 96 -1.28 4.77 -3.44
C ALA A 96 -0.53 4.50 -4.75
N VAL A 97 0.51 3.68 -4.70
CA VAL A 97 1.45 3.44 -5.79
C VAL A 97 1.48 1.96 -6.14
N ALA A 98 1.31 1.62 -7.42
CA ALA A 98 1.68 0.31 -7.94
C ALA A 98 3.14 0.36 -8.37
N VAL A 99 3.95 -0.56 -7.87
CA VAL A 99 5.41 -0.61 -8.13
C VAL A 99 5.76 -1.67 -9.17
N GLU A 100 4.93 -2.70 -9.31
CA GLU A 100 5.11 -3.75 -10.31
C GLU A 100 3.85 -3.94 -11.14
N PRO A 101 3.97 -4.29 -12.43
CA PRO A 101 5.22 -4.47 -13.20
C PRO A 101 5.90 -3.15 -13.60
N THR A 102 5.21 -2.03 -13.44
CA THR A 102 5.66 -0.69 -13.81
C THR A 102 5.17 0.30 -12.77
N VAL A 103 6.02 1.25 -12.38
CA VAL A 103 5.70 2.23 -11.34
C VAL A 103 4.60 3.19 -11.80
N HIS A 104 3.48 3.21 -11.09
CA HIS A 104 2.33 4.09 -11.35
C HIS A 104 1.74 4.62 -10.04
N VAL A 105 1.53 5.93 -9.96
CA VAL A 105 0.70 6.52 -8.90
C VAL A 105 -0.76 6.25 -9.25
N LEU A 106 -1.41 5.38 -8.49
CA LEU A 106 -2.83 5.03 -8.68
C LEU A 106 -3.74 6.11 -8.12
N HIS A 107 -3.38 6.66 -6.97
CA HIS A 107 -4.16 7.70 -6.33
C HIS A 107 -3.26 8.63 -5.52
N ARG A 108 -3.69 9.90 -5.43
CA ARG A 108 -3.03 10.95 -4.66
C ARG A 108 -4.09 11.76 -3.94
N TRP A 109 -3.94 11.93 -2.63
CA TRP A 109 -4.78 12.80 -1.83
C TRP A 109 -3.94 13.82 -1.08
N LEU A 110 -4.50 15.02 -0.90
CA LEU A 110 -3.87 16.06 -0.08
C LEU A 110 -3.86 15.60 1.38
N LYS A 111 -2.78 15.96 2.09
CA LYS A 111 -2.77 15.82 3.55
C LYS A 111 -3.92 16.67 4.14
N PRO A 112 -4.67 16.17 5.13
CA PRO A 112 -5.67 17.00 5.82
C PRO A 112 -5.00 18.19 6.47
N ASP A 113 -5.68 19.34 6.51
CA ASP A 113 -5.19 20.51 7.22
C ASP A 113 -4.93 20.19 8.69
N GLN A 114 -3.90 20.80 9.25
CA GLN A 114 -3.44 20.54 10.61
C GLN A 114 -4.56 20.79 11.64
N ASP A 115 -5.37 21.83 11.42
CA ASP A 115 -6.58 22.14 12.20
C ASP A 115 -7.61 21.00 12.24
N ARG A 116 -7.64 20.16 11.20
CA ARG A 116 -8.55 19.01 11.08
C ARG A 116 -8.02 17.77 11.81
N ILE A 117 -6.71 17.69 12.01
CA ILE A 117 -6.02 16.58 12.66
C ILE A 117 -5.99 16.78 14.18
N GLU A 118 -5.80 18.03 14.63
CA GLU A 118 -5.55 18.35 16.03
C GLU A 118 -6.79 18.55 16.91
N GLY A 119 -7.99 18.52 16.33
CA GLY A 119 -9.25 18.48 17.08
C GLY A 119 -9.30 19.45 18.28
N LYS A 120 -9.23 20.76 18.05
CA LYS A 120 -9.35 21.82 19.08
C LYS A 120 -8.68 21.48 20.43
N GLN A 121 -7.38 21.22 20.46
CA GLN A 121 -6.68 21.06 21.74
C GLN A 121 -6.47 22.40 22.47
N LYS A 122 -6.84 22.41 23.76
CA LYS A 122 -6.52 23.47 24.71
C LYS A 122 -5.05 23.34 25.14
N GLN A 123 -4.37 24.48 25.18
CA GLN A 123 -2.97 24.70 25.57
C GLN A 123 -2.48 23.79 26.73
N GLY A 124 -1.34 23.13 26.53
CA GLY A 124 -0.59 22.53 27.65
C GLY A 124 0.58 21.63 27.25
N SER A 125 0.43 20.79 26.22
CA SER A 125 1.51 19.92 25.71
C SER A 125 1.06 19.28 24.41
N GLU A 126 1.74 19.57 23.31
CA GLU A 126 1.45 19.00 21.98
C GLU A 126 1.63 17.47 22.00
N PRO A 127 0.57 16.66 21.82
CA PRO A 127 0.75 15.27 21.47
C PRO A 127 1.29 15.21 20.05
N VAL A 128 2.54 14.78 19.91
CA VAL A 128 3.16 14.52 18.61
C VAL A 128 2.46 13.31 17.99
N TYR A 129 1.45 13.55 17.15
CA TYR A 129 0.86 12.51 16.32
C TYR A 129 1.86 12.12 15.24
N LEU A 130 2.53 10.99 15.44
CA LEU A 130 3.32 10.40 14.37
C LEU A 130 2.35 9.97 13.25
N PRO A 131 2.56 10.42 12.01
CA PRO A 131 1.72 10.00 10.91
C PRO A 131 1.83 8.49 10.77
N CYS A 132 0.70 7.81 10.96
CA CYS A 132 0.58 6.38 10.70
C CYS A 132 -0.24 6.21 9.43
N LEU A 133 0.27 5.39 8.53
CA LEU A 133 -0.46 4.94 7.37
C LEU A 133 -0.66 3.43 7.52
N SER A 134 -1.90 3.00 7.30
CA SER A 134 -2.23 1.58 7.29
C SER A 134 -3.21 1.30 6.17
N TRP A 135 -3.00 0.20 5.47
CA TRP A 135 -3.96 -0.34 4.52
C TRP A 135 -3.92 -1.86 4.50
N GLY A 136 -4.98 -2.48 4.01
CA GLY A 136 -5.11 -3.92 4.07
C GLY A 136 -6.17 -4.46 3.13
N TRP A 137 -6.18 -5.77 2.99
CA TRP A 137 -7.23 -6.47 2.27
C TRP A 137 -8.46 -6.58 3.16
N ALA A 138 -9.62 -6.17 2.63
CA ALA A 138 -10.90 -6.38 3.28
C ALA A 138 -11.82 -7.20 2.38
N LEU A 139 -12.53 -8.18 2.97
CA LEU A 139 -13.69 -8.80 2.33
C LEU A 139 -14.87 -7.86 2.54
N VAL A 140 -15.26 -7.14 1.49
CA VAL A 140 -16.55 -6.44 1.48
C VAL A 140 -17.65 -7.44 1.15
N ASN A 141 -18.34 -7.94 2.18
CA ASN A 141 -19.63 -8.59 2.00
C ASN A 141 -20.68 -7.51 1.76
N GLY A 142 -21.21 -7.46 0.54
CA GLY A 142 -22.21 -6.49 0.15
C GLY A 142 -21.59 -5.16 -0.26
N GLY A 143 -21.51 -4.95 -1.58
CA GLY A 143 -21.36 -3.60 -2.11
C GLY A 143 -22.55 -2.74 -1.69
N GLY A 144 -22.29 -1.57 -1.12
CA GLY A 144 -23.32 -0.58 -0.86
C GLY A 144 -23.60 0.25 -2.12
N ASN A 145 -24.86 0.19 -2.54
CA ASN A 145 -25.66 1.07 -3.42
C ASN A 145 -25.11 1.52 -4.77
#